data_AF-A0A5A8A4F8-F1
#
_entry.id   AF-A0A5A8A4F8-F1
#
_cell.length_a   1.000
_cell.length_b   1.000
_cell.length_c   1.000
_cell.angle_alpha   90.00
_cell.angle_beta   90.00
_cell.angle_gamma   90.00
#
_symmetry.space_group_name_H-M   'P 1'
#
loop_
_entity.id
_entity.type
_entity.pdbx_description
1 polymer ?
#
loop_
_entity_poly.entity_id
_entity_poly.type
_entity_poly.pdbx_seq_one_letter_code
_entity_poly.pdbx_strand_id
1 'polypeptide(L)'
;MKRPLTTNFALPPPSQVPQAEPEQPPIPTWREVAPVVSALVTTMEAIETGPKAGPAMKAHRSAMRRQGEAAAALRGSEAMEAVLRQVAEADPARAERRITFICEAWTGLPR
;
A
#
# COMPACT_ATOMS: atom_id res chain seq x y z
N MET A 1 -12.41 -43.37 -62.91
CA MET A 1 -12.54 -42.00 -62.34
C MET A 1 -12.58 -42.12 -60.82
N LYS A 2 -11.49 -41.77 -60.13
CA LYS A 2 -11.41 -41.75 -58.66
C LYS A 2 -10.79 -40.39 -58.29
N ARG A 3 -11.56 -39.50 -57.68
CA ARG A 3 -11.07 -38.24 -57.10
C ARG A 3 -10.60 -38.55 -55.67
N PRO A 4 -9.37 -38.21 -55.26
CA PRO A 4 -8.99 -38.32 -53.87
C PRO A 4 -9.62 -37.16 -53.07
N LEU A 5 -10.29 -37.49 -51.97
CA LEU A 5 -10.65 -36.53 -50.93
C LEU A 5 -9.37 -36.06 -50.25
N THR A 6 -9.03 -34.78 -50.41
CA THR A 6 -8.03 -34.12 -49.56
C THR A 6 -8.72 -33.67 -48.27
N THR A 7 -8.52 -34.42 -47.19
CA THR A 7 -8.89 -33.97 -45.85
C THR A 7 -7.89 -32.89 -45.45
N ASN A 8 -8.30 -31.63 -45.57
CA ASN A 8 -7.59 -30.50 -44.98
C ASN A 8 -7.56 -30.68 -43.45
N PHE A 9 -6.40 -31.07 -42.92
CA PHE A 9 -6.11 -30.88 -41.50
C PHE A 9 -5.68 -29.43 -41.30
N ALA A 10 -6.65 -28.55 -41.10
CA ALA A 10 -6.38 -27.22 -40.57
C ALA A 10 -5.93 -27.39 -39.10
N LEU A 11 -4.65 -27.10 -38.83
CA LEU A 11 -4.12 -26.95 -37.48
C LEU A 11 -4.90 -25.83 -36.75
N PRO A 12 -5.32 -26.02 -35.49
CA PRO A 12 -5.79 -24.91 -34.67
C PRO A 12 -4.66 -23.88 -34.49
N PRO A 13 -4.97 -22.58 -34.37
CA PRO A 13 -3.95 -21.57 -34.16
C PRO A 13 -3.15 -21.89 -32.88
N PRO A 14 -1.84 -21.60 -32.84
CA PRO A 14 -1.06 -21.77 -31.63
C PRO A 14 -1.70 -20.91 -30.54
N SER A 15 -2.10 -21.56 -29.45
CA SER A 15 -2.52 -20.89 -28.23
C SER A 15 -1.55 -19.78 -27.92
N GLN A 16 -2.06 -18.55 -27.86
CA GLN A 16 -1.32 -17.41 -27.33
C GLN A 16 -0.82 -17.84 -25.96
N VAL A 17 0.49 -18.10 -25.86
CA VAL A 17 1.18 -18.15 -24.58
C VAL A 17 0.82 -16.83 -23.91
N PRO A 18 0.17 -16.81 -22.73
CA PRO A 18 -0.05 -15.57 -22.03
C PRO A 18 1.33 -14.94 -21.88
N GLN A 19 1.54 -13.83 -22.59
CA GLN A 19 2.76 -13.05 -22.46
C GLN A 19 2.88 -12.78 -20.96
N ALA A 20 4.00 -13.19 -20.37
CA ALA A 20 4.28 -12.89 -18.97
C ALA A 20 4.10 -11.38 -18.80
N GLU A 21 2.99 -10.99 -18.17
CA GLU A 21 2.81 -9.64 -17.67
C GLU A 21 4.05 -9.33 -16.84
N PRO A 22 4.64 -8.13 -16.95
CA PRO A 22 5.75 -7.75 -16.10
C PRO A 22 5.34 -8.07 -14.67
N GLU A 23 6.08 -8.98 -14.00
CA GLU A 23 5.83 -9.39 -12.62
C GLU A 23 5.72 -8.11 -11.80
N GLN A 24 4.49 -7.65 -11.56
CA GLN A 24 4.24 -6.59 -10.61
C GLN A 24 4.88 -7.07 -9.31
N PRO A 25 5.78 -6.28 -8.70
CA PRO A 25 6.35 -6.69 -7.42
C PRO A 25 5.19 -7.05 -6.50
N PRO A 26 5.30 -8.15 -5.72
CA PRO A 26 4.19 -8.59 -4.89
C PRO A 26 3.74 -7.42 -4.01
N ILE A 27 2.44 -7.08 -4.08
CA ILE A 27 1.81 -6.06 -3.26
C ILE A 27 2.31 -6.24 -1.82
N PRO A 28 2.76 -5.16 -1.13
CA PRO A 28 3.26 -5.28 0.23
C PRO A 28 2.26 -6.07 1.06
N THR A 29 2.71 -7.21 1.60
CA THR A 29 1.79 -8.04 2.38
C THR A 29 1.35 -7.25 3.60
N TRP A 30 0.07 -7.38 3.98
CA TRP A 30 -0.48 -6.61 5.09
C TRP A 30 0.36 -6.72 6.38
N ARG A 31 1.09 -7.83 6.56
CA ARG A 31 2.02 -8.08 7.66
C ARG A 31 3.29 -7.22 7.60
N GLU A 32 3.81 -6.90 6.42
CA GLU A 32 5.02 -6.09 6.27
C GLU A 32 4.83 -4.68 6.81
N VAL A 33 3.64 -4.10 6.61
CA VAL A 33 3.32 -2.74 7.07
C VAL A 33 2.68 -2.70 8.47
N ALA A 34 2.23 -3.84 9.00
CA ALA A 34 1.53 -3.92 10.29
C ALA A 34 2.30 -3.27 11.46
N PRO A 35 3.65 -3.40 11.59
CA PRO A 35 4.39 -2.70 12.65
C PRO A 35 4.31 -1.17 12.52
N VAL A 36 4.34 -0.65 11.30
CA VAL A 36 4.22 0.80 11.03
C VAL A 36 2.82 1.28 11.36
N VAL A 37 1.79 0.52 10.95
CA VAL A 37 0.38 0.80 11.26
C VAL A 37 0.16 0.85 12.77
N SER A 38 0.64 -0.16 13.50
CA SER A 38 0.52 -0.22 14.97
C SER A 38 1.16 1.00 15.63
N ALA A 39 2.39 1.34 15.22
CA ALA A 39 3.11 2.47 15.79
C ALA A 39 2.43 3.82 15.48
N LEU A 40 1.83 3.98 14.29
CA LEU A 40 1.04 5.17 13.93
C LEU A 40 -0.22 5.27 14.79
N VAL A 41 -0.98 4.19 14.95
CA VAL A 41 -2.19 4.16 15.77
C VAL A 41 -1.86 4.58 17.20
N THR A 42 -0.84 3.99 17.83
CA THR A 42 -0.39 4.37 19.17
C THR A 42 0.01 5.85 19.26
N THR A 43 0.71 6.36 18.23
CA THR A 43 1.12 7.77 18.20
C THR A 43 -0.09 8.70 18.10
N MET A 44 -1.10 8.34 17.30
CA MET A 44 -2.33 9.09 17.18
C MET A 44 -3.18 9.06 18.45
N GLU A 45 -3.27 7.91 19.13
CA GLU A 45 -3.95 7.81 20.43
C GLU A 45 -3.28 8.70 21.49
N ALA A 46 -1.95 8.76 21.50
CA ALA A 46 -1.20 9.65 22.37
C ALA A 46 -1.47 11.14 22.06
N ILE A 47 -1.59 11.50 20.78
CA ILE A 47 -1.96 12.87 20.38
C ILE A 47 -3.41 13.20 20.74
N GLU A 48 -4.31 12.23 20.58
CA GLU A 48 -5.74 12.38 20.87
C GLU A 48 -5.98 12.61 22.36
N THR A 49 -5.24 11.92 23.23
CA THR A 49 -5.34 12.04 24.70
C THR A 49 -4.41 13.09 25.31
N GLY A 50 -3.34 13.45 24.60
CA GLY A 50 -2.26 14.30 25.10
C GLY A 50 -2.33 15.79 24.68
N PRO A 51 -1.24 16.53 24.95
CA PRO A 51 -1.15 17.97 24.69
C PRO A 51 -1.30 18.30 23.20
N LYS A 52 -2.18 19.26 22.87
CA LYS A 52 -2.43 19.68 21.48
C LYS A 52 -1.35 20.60 20.90
N ALA A 53 -0.42 21.07 21.71
CA ALA A 53 0.66 21.97 21.32
C ALA A 53 1.92 21.74 22.16
N GLY A 54 3.04 22.31 21.70
CA GLY A 54 4.31 22.31 22.42
C GLY A 54 5.29 21.20 22.01
N PRO A 55 6.37 20.99 22.78
CA PRO A 55 7.45 20.07 22.42
C PRO A 55 7.00 18.63 22.21
N ALA A 56 6.04 18.15 23.00
CA ALA A 56 5.47 16.81 22.87
C ALA A 56 4.82 16.60 21.50
N MET A 57 4.01 17.56 21.03
CA MET A 57 3.38 17.49 19.71
C MET A 57 4.42 17.46 18.58
N LYS A 58 5.51 18.24 18.69
CA LYS A 58 6.62 18.19 17.72
C LYS A 58 7.28 16.81 17.70
N ALA A 59 7.49 16.20 18.86
CA ALA A 59 8.04 14.84 18.96
C ALA A 59 7.13 13.80 18.29
N HIS A 60 5.81 13.88 18.50
CA HIS A 60 4.85 13.00 17.83
C HIS A 60 4.85 13.19 16.32
N ARG A 61 4.86 14.43 15.81
CA ARG A 61 4.97 14.70 14.38
C ARG A 61 6.27 14.14 13.79
N SER A 62 7.39 14.26 14.50
CA SER A 62 8.66 13.66 14.10
C SER A 62 8.63 12.12 14.12
N ALA A 63 7.92 11.50 15.07
CA ALA A 63 7.74 10.05 15.09
C ALA A 63 6.92 9.57 13.89
N MET A 64 5.78 10.22 13.60
CA MET A 64 4.97 9.92 12.42
C MET A 64 5.74 10.10 11.12
N ARG A 65 6.60 11.13 11.03
CA ARG A 65 7.47 11.33 9.88
C ARG A 65 8.39 10.12 9.65
N ARG A 66 9.09 9.69 10.70
CA ARG A 66 9.99 8.51 10.66
C ARG A 66 9.25 7.22 10.33
N GLN A 67 8.01 7.07 10.79
CA GLN A 67 7.14 5.95 10.43
C GLN A 67 6.80 5.96 8.93
N GLY A 68 6.55 7.14 8.36
CA GLY A 68 6.36 7.29 6.91
C GLY A 68 7.62 6.97 6.11
N GLU A 69 8.78 7.41 6.58
CA GLU A 69 10.07 7.06 5.96
C GLU A 69 10.33 5.55 6.02
N ALA A 70 10.00 4.90 7.14
CA ALA A 70 10.08 3.44 7.25
C ALA A 70 9.12 2.73 6.28
N ALA A 71 7.89 3.22 6.11
CA ALA A 71 6.97 2.68 5.11
C ALA A 71 7.49 2.87 3.69
N ALA A 72 7.97 4.07 3.36
CA ALA A 72 8.55 4.39 2.06
C ALA A 72 9.77 3.51 1.74
N ALA A 73 10.58 3.16 2.74
CA ALA A 73 11.73 2.29 2.59
C ALA A 73 11.37 0.82 2.28
N LEU A 74 10.13 0.38 2.57
CA LEU A 74 9.69 -0.99 2.27
C LEU A 74 9.40 -1.17 0.78
N ARG A 75 8.44 -0.41 0.23
CA ARG A 75 8.03 -0.47 -1.19
C ARG A 75 7.56 0.88 -1.75
N GLY A 76 8.06 1.99 -1.20
CA GLY A 76 7.68 3.33 -1.65
C GLY A 76 6.19 3.62 -1.40
N SER A 77 5.53 4.16 -2.42
CA SER A 77 4.13 4.61 -2.34
C SER A 77 3.15 3.49 -2.04
N GLU A 78 3.34 2.29 -2.60
CA GLU A 78 2.43 1.15 -2.37
C GLU A 78 2.35 0.76 -0.88
N ALA A 79 3.50 0.77 -0.18
CA ALA A 79 3.54 0.50 1.24
C ALA A 79 2.86 1.62 2.03
N MET A 80 3.03 2.88 1.62
CA MET A 80 2.38 4.02 2.27
C MET A 80 0.85 3.99 2.09
N GLU A 81 0.36 3.65 0.89
CA GLU A 81 -1.07 3.45 0.63
C GLU A 81 -1.64 2.29 1.45
N ALA A 82 -0.90 1.17 1.54
CA ALA A 82 -1.30 0.01 2.35
C ALA A 82 -1.39 0.37 3.85
N VAL A 83 -0.46 1.20 4.35
CA VAL A 83 -0.53 1.74 5.72
C VAL A 83 -1.77 2.59 5.91
N LEU A 84 -2.04 3.55 5.02
CA LEU A 84 -3.23 4.42 5.13
C LEU A 84 -4.53 3.61 5.12
N ARG A 85 -4.61 2.60 4.26
CA ARG A 85 -5.76 1.68 4.20
C ARG A 85 -5.95 0.93 5.51
N GLN A 86 -4.90 0.32 6.05
CA GLN A 86 -5.00 -0.40 7.32
C GLN A 86 -5.30 0.51 8.52
N VAL A 87 -4.79 1.75 8.52
CA VAL A 87 -5.14 2.74 9.55
C VAL A 87 -6.63 3.10 9.47
N ALA A 88 -7.18 3.24 8.26
CA ALA A 88 -8.60 3.50 8.06
C ALA A 88 -9.48 2.31 8.50
N GLU A 89 -9.04 1.08 8.22
CA GLU A 89 -9.72 -0.15 8.63
C GLU A 89 -9.67 -0.36 10.15
N ALA A 90 -8.59 0.06 10.83
CA ALA A 90 -8.43 -0.10 12.26
C ALA A 90 -9.39 0.78 13.09
N ASP A 91 -9.71 1.98 12.61
CA ASP A 91 -10.71 2.87 13.24
C ASP A 91 -11.46 3.69 12.17
N PRO A 92 -12.54 3.12 11.60
CA PRO A 92 -13.31 3.79 10.56
C PRO A 92 -13.95 5.11 11.03
N ALA A 93 -14.26 5.23 12.32
CA ALA A 93 -14.93 6.41 12.86
C ALA A 93 -14.01 7.63 12.91
N ARG A 94 -12.69 7.42 13.00
CA ARG A 94 -11.67 8.48 13.04
C ARG A 94 -10.77 8.50 11.80
N ALA A 95 -11.01 7.60 10.84
CA ALA A 95 -10.17 7.37 9.68
C ALA A 95 -9.82 8.66 8.92
N GLU A 96 -10.81 9.47 8.54
CA GLU A 96 -10.59 10.69 7.76
C GLU A 96 -9.66 11.69 8.48
N ARG A 97 -9.92 11.93 9.77
CA ARG A 97 -9.11 12.83 10.61
C ARG A 97 -7.68 12.31 10.76
N ARG A 98 -7.54 11.02 11.01
CA ARG A 98 -6.25 10.34 11.21
C ARG A 98 -5.42 10.34 9.91
N ILE A 99 -6.04 10.00 8.79
CA ILE A 99 -5.41 10.03 7.45
C ILE A 99 -4.95 11.45 7.11
N THR A 100 -5.78 12.46 7.35
CA THR A 100 -5.39 13.87 7.09
C THR A 100 -4.13 14.24 7.87
N PHE A 101 -4.09 13.89 9.15
CA PHE A 101 -2.96 14.21 10.03
C PHE A 101 -1.68 13.46 9.65
N ILE A 102 -1.81 12.19 9.25
CA ILE A 102 -0.69 11.39 8.73
C ILE A 102 -0.17 12.00 7.42
N CYS A 103 -1.07 12.34 6.50
CA CYS A 103 -0.75 12.96 5.22
C CYS A 103 0.03 14.26 5.38
N GLU A 104 -0.32 15.11 6.36
CA GLU A 104 0.45 16.32 6.68
C GLU A 104 1.87 16.00 7.15
N ALA A 105 2.03 15.01 8.03
CA ALA A 105 3.34 14.58 8.53
C ALA A 105 4.21 13.96 7.42
N TRP A 106 3.58 13.38 6.40
CA TRP A 106 4.24 12.69 5.29
C TRP A 106 4.48 13.57 4.07
N THR A 107 4.22 14.88 4.15
CA THR A 107 4.48 15.83 3.06
C THR A 107 5.89 15.65 2.46
N GLY A 108 5.98 15.41 1.15
CA GLY A 108 7.25 15.19 0.45
C GLY A 108 7.81 13.77 0.51
N LEU A 109 7.05 12.79 1.00
CA LEU A 109 7.34 11.36 0.81
C LEU A 109 6.63 10.81 -0.44
N PRO A 110 7.14 9.73 -1.06
CA PRO A 110 6.49 9.09 -2.20
C PRO A 110 5.19 8.42 -1.73
N ARG A 111 4.04 9.00 -2.09
CA ARG A 111 2.72 8.44 -1.75
C ARG A 111 1.85 8.39 -2.99
#